data_AF-A0A5J4W8N4-F1
#
_entry.id   AF-A0A5J4W8N4-F1
#
_cell.length_a   1.000
_cell.length_b   1.000
_cell.length_c   1.000
_cell.angle_alpha   90.00
_cell.angle_beta   90.00
_cell.angle_gamma   90.00
#
_symmetry.space_group_name_H-M   'P 1'
#
loop_
_entity.id
_entity.type
_entity.pdbx_description
1 polymer ?
#
loop_
_entity_poly.entity_id
_entity_poly.type
_entity_poly.pdbx_seq_one_letter_code
_entity_poly.pdbx_strand_id
1 'polypeptide(L)'
;MKENEQLSVRDALNFIEELAISINQLHSIGICHRDLTPENILIFPNMGVQLINYGNGSKYYAYFSDSRYTAPDIPQLVEVDTPFASDIWSMGIIITEVLIKKDPLTYSIV
;
A
#
# COMPACT_ATOMS: atom_id res chain seq x y z
N MET A 1 3.75 -7.76 16.63
CA MET A 1 2.50 -7.30 17.28
C MET A 1 1.74 -8.52 17.77
N LYS A 2 1.17 -8.51 18.99
CA LYS A 2 0.27 -9.59 19.42
C LYS A 2 -1.01 -9.51 18.59
N GLU A 3 -1.53 -10.67 18.16
CA GLU A 3 -2.64 -10.85 17.20
C GLU A 3 -3.99 -10.21 17.55
N ASN A 4 -4.15 -9.43 18.63
CA ASN A 4 -5.46 -8.93 19.07
C ASN A 4 -5.46 -7.55 19.73
N GLU A 5 -4.42 -6.74 19.56
CA GLU A 5 -4.46 -5.34 20.05
C GLU A 5 -4.96 -4.40 18.95
N GLN A 6 -6.12 -3.79 19.18
CA GLN A 6 -6.65 -2.74 18.30
C GLN A 6 -5.65 -1.56 18.32
N LEU A 7 -5.28 -1.04 17.14
CA LEU A 7 -4.37 0.10 17.08
C LEU A 7 -5.12 1.29 17.69
N SER A 8 -4.46 2.09 18.52
CA SER A 8 -5.07 3.34 18.93
C SER A 8 -5.26 4.24 17.70
N VAL A 9 -6.24 5.15 17.74
CA VAL A 9 -6.43 6.14 16.67
C VAL A 9 -5.14 6.92 16.41
N ARG A 10 -4.37 7.20 17.46
CA ARG A 10 -3.08 7.87 17.36
C ARG A 10 -2.04 7.03 16.61
N ASP A 11 -1.94 5.74 16.93
CA ASP A 11 -0.99 4.85 16.24
C ASP A 11 -1.39 4.62 14.78
N ALA A 12 -2.69 4.56 14.50
CA ALA A 12 -3.19 4.52 13.13
C ALA A 12 -2.82 5.78 12.35
N LEU A 13 -3.02 6.97 12.92
CA LEU A 13 -2.64 8.24 12.28
C LEU A 13 -1.12 8.34 12.06
N ASN A 14 -0.31 7.96 13.04
CA ASN A 14 1.15 7.93 12.90
C ASN A 14 1.58 6.99 11.77
N PHE A 15 0.98 5.79 11.69
CA PHE A 15 1.25 4.85 10.60
C PHE A 15 0.89 5.45 9.23
N ILE A 16 -0.27 6.10 9.12
CA ILE A 16 -0.73 6.72 7.87
C ILE A 16 0.23 7.83 7.42
N GLU A 17 0.69 8.67 8.36
CA GLU A 17 1.67 9.73 8.09
C GLU A 17 3.00 9.15 7.59
N GLU A 18 3.56 8.18 8.30
CA GLU A 18 4.84 7.54 7.95
C GLU A 18 4.76 6.77 6.61
N LEU A 19 3.62 6.14 6.32
CA LEU A 19 3.36 5.49 5.04
C LEU A 19 3.35 6.51 3.90
N ALA A 20 2.65 7.62 4.06
CA ALA A 20 2.61 8.69 3.07
C ALA A 20 3.99 9.31 2.83
N ILE A 21 4.78 9.52 3.89
CA ILE A 21 6.16 10.00 3.78
C ILE A 21 7.00 9.02 2.96
N SER A 22 6.92 7.73 3.25
CA SER A 22 7.69 6.69 2.56
C SER A 22 7.33 6.58 1.07
N ILE A 23 6.04 6.67 0.73
CA ILE A 23 5.57 6.67 -0.66
C ILE A 23 6.09 7.92 -1.40
N ASN A 24 5.96 9.10 -0.77
CA ASN A 24 6.44 10.35 -1.33
C ASN A 24 7.97 10.33 -1.56
N GLN A 25 8.74 9.68 -0.69
CA GLN A 25 10.18 9.50 -0.90
C GLN A 25 10.47 8.72 -2.20
N LEU A 26 9.78 7.60 -2.46
CA LEU A 26 9.93 6.87 -3.73
C LEU A 26 9.51 7.71 -4.94
N HIS A 27 8.34 8.36 -4.86
CA HIS A 27 7.81 9.17 -5.95
C HIS A 27 8.73 10.35 -6.27
N SER A 28 9.34 10.97 -5.26
CA SER A 28 10.27 12.10 -5.43
C SER A 28 11.53 11.75 -6.21
N ILE A 29 11.93 10.47 -6.23
CA ILE A 29 13.05 9.95 -7.02
C ILE A 29 12.62 9.24 -8.30
N GLY A 30 11.34 9.38 -8.69
CA GLY A 30 10.80 8.81 -9.92
C GLY A 30 10.53 7.30 -9.86
N ILE A 31 10.49 6.71 -8.66
CA ILE A 31 10.20 5.30 -8.45
C ILE A 31 8.74 5.15 -8.04
N CYS A 32 8.01 4.31 -8.76
CA CYS A 32 6.68 3.85 -8.35
C CYS A 32 6.82 2.44 -7.77
N HIS A 33 6.13 2.18 -6.66
CA HIS A 33 6.20 0.89 -5.97
C HIS A 33 5.50 -0.21 -6.77
N ARG A 34 4.29 0.03 -7.29
CA ARG A 34 3.49 -0.88 -8.14
C ARG A 34 3.06 -2.21 -7.50
N ASP A 35 3.24 -2.37 -6.21
CA ASP A 35 2.90 -3.61 -5.48
C ASP A 35 2.76 -3.29 -3.98
N LEU A 36 2.12 -2.17 -3.66
CA LEU A 36 1.90 -1.77 -2.29
C LEU A 36 0.85 -2.68 -1.67
N THR A 37 1.29 -3.52 -0.73
CA THR A 37 0.45 -4.39 0.09
C THR A 37 0.95 -4.33 1.54
N PRO A 38 0.15 -4.73 2.54
CA PRO A 38 0.59 -4.77 3.93
C PRO A 38 1.86 -5.61 4.16
N GLU A 39 2.05 -6.68 3.38
CA GLU A 39 3.22 -7.55 3.45
C GLU A 39 4.51 -6.85 3.00
N ASN A 40 4.39 -5.80 2.18
CA ASN A 40 5.50 -4.99 1.68
C ASN A 40 5.77 -3.74 2.54
N ILE A 41 5.15 -3.65 3.73
CA ILE A 41 5.33 -2.53 4.67
C ILE A 41 5.95 -3.03 5.96
N LEU A 42 7.17 -2.60 6.25
CA LEU A 42 7.81 -2.81 7.54
C LEU A 42 7.44 -1.70 8.52
N ILE A 43 7.04 -2.09 9.73
CA ILE A 43 6.73 -1.18 10.83
C ILE A 43 7.75 -1.40 11.94
N PHE A 44 8.45 -0.35 12.33
CA PHE A 44 9.43 -0.37 13.40
C PHE A 44 8.80 -0.08 14.78
N PRO A 45 9.47 -0.43 15.90
CA PRO A 45 8.94 -0.17 17.24
C PRO A 45 8.65 1.31 17.55
N ASN A 46 9.31 2.23 16.86
CA ASN A 46 9.09 3.68 16.95
C ASN A 46 7.97 4.19 16.02
N MET A 47 7.17 3.29 15.44
CA MET A 47 6.14 3.56 14.43
C MET A 47 6.68 4.03 13.07
N GLY A 48 7.99 4.02 12.85
CA GLY A 48 8.56 4.30 11.53
C GLY A 48 8.11 3.26 10.50
N VAL A 49 7.93 3.70 9.26
CA VAL A 49 7.56 2.84 8.13
C VAL A 49 8.71 2.74 7.14
N GLN A 50 8.91 1.55 6.57
CA GLN A 50 9.78 1.37 5.41
C GLN A 50 9.13 0.43 4.41
N LEU A 51 9.10 0.84 3.15
CA LEU A 51 8.62 0.03 2.04
C LEU A 51 9.70 -0.98 1.64
N ILE A 52 9.30 -2.18 1.25
CA ILE A 52 10.21 -3.24 0.76
C ILE A 52 9.68 -3.83 -0.55
N ASN A 53 10.51 -4.61 -1.26
CA ASN A 53 10.14 -5.25 -2.53
C ASN A 53 9.68 -4.28 -3.63
N TYR A 54 10.03 -2.99 -3.51
CA TYR A 54 9.83 -2.00 -4.56
C TYR A 54 10.86 -2.15 -5.68
N GLY A 55 10.49 -1.75 -6.91
CA GLY A 55 11.44 -1.71 -8.03
C GLY A 55 11.64 -3.03 -8.80
N ASN A 56 10.82 -4.06 -8.57
CA ASN A 56 10.82 -5.29 -9.39
C ASN A 56 10.16 -5.12 -10.77
N GLY A 57 9.50 -3.99 -11.02
CA GLY A 57 8.88 -3.72 -12.32
C GLY A 57 9.90 -3.20 -13.32
N SER A 58 10.34 -4.06 -14.24
CA SER A 58 10.76 -3.59 -15.57
C SER A 58 9.80 -2.50 -16.05
N LYS A 59 10.29 -1.51 -16.81
CA LYS A 59 9.45 -0.41 -17.36
C LYS A 59 8.14 -0.89 -18.01
N TYR A 60 8.04 -2.18 -18.34
CA TYR A 60 7.07 -2.79 -19.22
C TYR A 60 6.01 -3.67 -18.55
N TYR A 61 6.18 -4.14 -17.31
CA TYR A 61 5.20 -5.04 -16.68
C TYR A 61 5.04 -4.78 -15.18
N ALA A 62 3.88 -4.27 -14.78
CA ALA A 62 3.44 -4.25 -13.40
C ALA A 62 2.70 -5.57 -13.13
N TYR A 63 3.41 -6.55 -12.58
CA TYR A 63 2.79 -7.78 -12.10
C TYR A 63 2.33 -7.53 -10.66
N PHE A 64 1.08 -7.10 -10.50
CA PHE A 64 0.49 -6.92 -9.17
C PHE A 64 0.26 -8.29 -8.55
N SER A 65 0.87 -8.53 -7.39
CA SER A 65 0.80 -9.83 -6.71
C SER A 65 -0.58 -10.06 -6.07
N ASP A 66 -1.25 -8.97 -5.67
CA ASP A 66 -2.58 -8.99 -5.06
C ASP A 66 -3.54 -7.97 -5.71
N SER A 67 -4.57 -8.49 -6.38
CA SER A 67 -5.60 -7.68 -7.05
C SER A 67 -6.40 -6.77 -6.11
N ARG A 68 -6.46 -7.06 -4.79
CA ARG A 68 -7.23 -6.27 -3.82
C ARG A 68 -6.72 -4.84 -3.67
N TYR A 69 -5.42 -4.64 -3.84
CA TYR A 69 -4.76 -3.33 -3.72
C TYR A 69 -4.51 -2.68 -5.08
N THR A 70 -4.92 -3.30 -6.18
CA THR A 70 -4.67 -2.81 -7.54
C THR A 70 -5.73 -1.77 -7.94
N ALA A 71 -5.29 -0.68 -8.55
CA ALA A 71 -6.19 0.37 -9.04
C ALA A 71 -7.06 -0.15 -10.21
N PRO A 72 -8.34 0.24 -10.31
CA PRO A 72 -9.29 -0.34 -11.26
C PRO A 72 -9.00 0.03 -12.72
N ASP A 73 -8.23 1.10 -12.93
CA ASP A 73 -7.84 1.66 -14.22
C ASP A 73 -6.53 1.09 -14.77
N ILE A 74 -5.91 0.12 -14.07
CA ILE A 74 -4.72 -0.57 -14.56
C ILE A 74 -5.14 -1.78 -15.42
N PRO A 75 -5.02 -1.71 -16.76
CA PRO A 75 -5.04 -2.91 -17.58
C PRO A 75 -3.79 -3.73 -17.28
N GLN A 76 -3.95 -5.05 -17.09
CA GLN A 76 -2.87 -6.00 -16.72
C GLN A 76 -1.62 -5.98 -17.63
N LEU A 77 -1.62 -5.25 -18.76
CA LEU A 77 -0.62 -5.35 -19.83
C LEU A 77 -0.31 -4.04 -20.59
N VAL A 78 -0.57 -2.83 -20.06
CA VAL A 78 -0.23 -1.58 -20.77
C VAL A 78 0.56 -0.62 -19.89
N GLU A 79 1.47 0.11 -20.53
CA GLU A 79 2.21 1.23 -19.93
C GLU A 79 1.22 2.15 -19.21
N VAL A 80 1.29 2.20 -17.88
CA VAL A 80 0.38 3.02 -17.07
C VAL A 80 0.84 4.46 -17.22
N ASP A 81 0.02 5.31 -17.84
CA ASP A 81 0.29 6.76 -17.98
C ASP A 81 0.39 7.47 -16.62
N THR A 82 -0.11 6.84 -15.56
CA THR A 82 -0.25 7.37 -14.19
C THR A 82 0.34 6.44 -13.12
N PRO A 83 1.61 6.03 -13.20
CA PRO A 83 2.16 4.99 -12.32
C PRO A 83 2.09 5.40 -10.84
N PHE A 84 2.31 6.68 -10.51
CA PHE A 84 2.24 7.12 -9.11
C PHE A 84 0.82 7.09 -8.53
N ALA A 85 -0.21 7.29 -9.35
CA ALA A 85 -1.60 7.28 -8.89
C ALA A 85 -2.02 5.89 -8.41
N SER A 86 -1.42 4.82 -8.95
CA SER A 86 -1.70 3.46 -8.51
C SER A 86 -1.25 3.21 -7.07
N ASP A 87 -0.08 3.73 -6.68
CA ASP A 87 0.40 3.63 -5.31
C ASP A 87 -0.53 4.38 -4.34
N ILE A 88 -1.10 5.51 -4.77
CA ILE A 88 -2.07 6.28 -3.98
C ILE A 88 -3.37 5.48 -3.76
N TRP A 89 -3.83 4.75 -4.79
CA TRP A 89 -4.98 3.84 -4.65
C TRP A 89 -4.69 2.74 -3.62
N SER A 90 -3.57 2.01 -3.78
CA SER A 90 -3.18 0.95 -2.85
C SER A 90 -3.06 1.45 -1.42
N MET A 91 -2.47 2.64 -1.23
CA MET A 91 -2.43 3.32 0.06
C MET A 91 -3.83 3.53 0.64
N GLY A 92 -4.79 3.99 -0.16
CA GLY A 92 -6.18 4.18 0.27
C GLY A 92 -6.84 2.90 0.80
N ILE A 93 -6.60 1.77 0.15
CA ILE A 93 -7.07 0.46 0.63
C ILE A 93 -6.43 0.10 1.97
N ILE A 94 -5.11 0.24 2.10
CA ILE A 94 -4.38 -0.07 3.35
C ILE A 94 -4.84 0.83 4.50
N ILE A 95 -5.02 2.14 4.26
CA ILE A 95 -5.57 3.08 5.25
C ILE A 95 -6.96 2.63 5.70
N THR A 96 -7.81 2.24 4.75
CA THR A 96 -9.16 1.76 5.03
C THR A 96 -9.13 0.53 5.94
N GLU A 97 -8.27 -0.44 5.67
CA GLU A 97 -8.11 -1.63 6.53
C GLU A 97 -7.65 -1.27 7.94
N VAL A 98 -6.66 -0.38 8.07
CA VAL A 98 -6.13 0.09 9.36
C VAL A 98 -7.20 0.81 10.17
N LEU A 99 -8.02 1.66 9.53
CA LEU A 99 -9.06 2.43 10.19
C LEU A 99 -10.29 1.59 10.56
N ILE A 100 -10.66 0.61 9.72
CA ILE A 100 -11.89 -0.16 9.92
C ILE A 100 -11.71 -1.31 10.91
N LYS A 101 -10.52 -1.94 11.01
CA LYS A 101 -10.24 -3.11 11.89
C LYS A 101 -11.43 -4.08 12.06
N LYS A 102 -12.11 -4.38 10.95
CA LYS A 102 -12.96 -5.56 10.77
C LYS A 102 -12.35 -6.30 9.59
N ASP A 103 -12.02 -7.57 9.84
CA ASP A 103 -11.64 -8.60 8.87
C ASP A 103 -11.76 -8.19 7.38
N PRO A 104 -10.65 -8.13 6.61
CA PRO A 104 -10.64 -7.73 5.20
C PRO A 104 -11.51 -8.60 4.27
N LEU A 105 -12.09 -9.69 4.76
CA LEU A 105 -12.85 -10.66 3.96
C LEU A 105 -14.39 -10.55 4.06
N THR A 106 -14.96 -9.55 4.73
CA THR A 106 -16.44 -9.50 4.91
C THR A 106 -17.21 -8.81 3.77
N TYR A 107 -16.57 -8.45 2.66
CA TYR A 107 -17.30 -8.13 1.42
C TYR A 107 -17.13 -9.26 0.42
N SER A 108 -17.74 -10.41 0.73
CA SER A 108 -18.26 -11.30 -0.30
C SER A 108 -19.29 -10.51 -1.11
N ILE A 109 -18.84 -9.91 -2.21
CA ILE A 109 -19.75 -9.45 -3.24
C ILE A 109 -20.30 -10.72 -3.90
N VAL A 110 -21.61 -10.90 -3.73
CA VAL A 110 -22.43 -11.92 -4.39
C VAL A 110 -22.36 -11.77 -5.90
#